data_AF-A0A7C9K8Y1-F1
#
_entry.id   AF-A0A7C9K8Y1-F1
#
_cell.length_a   1.000
_cell.length_b   1.000
_cell.length_c   1.000
_cell.angle_alpha   90.00
_cell.angle_beta   90.00
_cell.angle_gamma   90.00
#
_symmetry.space_group_name_H-M   'P 1'
#
loop_
_entity.id
_entity.type
_entity.pdbx_description
1 polymer ?
#
loop_
_entity_poly.entity_id
_entity_poly.type
_entity_poly.pdbx_seq_one_letter_code
_entity_poly.pdbx_strand_id
1 'polypeptide(L)'
;MKPPGLVSRRSVLAGAAACTVGTGPRAAGAQELEPIEQATTPNDSTFIARAYRERHEASARGDQSYGAVVVRDGRILGKAGSRVVRDRDPTSHAEMLAIRDALKRTGHADLKGAVLYSSSRACPMCEAAAYFAGIARMVHGRARDDDGAPQLRRC
;
A
#
# COMPACT_ATOMS: atom_id res chain seq x y z
N MET A 1 0.78 -39.01 -59.20
CA MET A 1 2.16 -39.09 -58.66
C MET A 1 2.06 -39.11 -57.14
N LYS A 2 2.75 -40.06 -56.51
CA LYS A 2 2.52 -40.73 -55.22
C LYS A 2 2.79 -39.87 -53.97
N PRO A 3 1.92 -39.83 -52.93
CA PRO A 3 2.34 -39.72 -51.54
C PRO A 3 2.76 -41.13 -51.06
N PRO A 4 3.74 -41.32 -50.15
CA PRO A 4 3.39 -41.26 -48.72
C PRO A 4 4.60 -41.05 -47.76
N GLY A 5 4.29 -40.90 -46.48
CA GLY A 5 5.29 -41.03 -45.42
C GLY A 5 4.69 -40.88 -44.03
N LEU A 6 3.73 -41.75 -43.68
CA LEU A 6 3.35 -41.95 -42.28
C LEU A 6 4.60 -42.42 -41.51
N VAL A 7 5.04 -41.65 -40.52
CA VAL A 7 5.93 -42.16 -39.47
C VAL A 7 5.11 -42.47 -38.23
N SER A 8 5.25 -43.72 -37.82
CA SER A 8 4.52 -44.44 -36.78
C SER A 8 4.62 -43.78 -35.42
N ARG A 9 3.47 -43.75 -34.73
CA ARG A 9 3.39 -43.69 -33.27
C ARG A 9 4.19 -44.87 -32.69
N ARG A 10 5.21 -44.59 -31.87
CA ARG A 10 5.69 -45.50 -30.83
C ARG A 10 6.52 -44.71 -29.81
N SER A 11 5.88 -44.52 -28.66
CA SER A 11 6.47 -44.64 -27.32
C SER A 11 7.78 -43.89 -27.05
N VAL A 12 7.66 -42.69 -26.48
CA VAL A 12 8.60 -42.24 -25.44
C VAL A 12 7.86 -42.32 -24.11
N LEU A 13 8.06 -43.45 -23.43
CA LEU A 13 7.73 -43.64 -22.02
C LEU A 13 8.79 -42.92 -21.17
N ALA A 14 8.33 -42.45 -20.01
CA ALA A 14 9.09 -42.23 -18.79
C ALA A 14 10.11 -41.08 -18.79
N GLY A 15 9.61 -39.92 -18.37
CA GLY A 15 10.39 -38.86 -17.74
C GLY A 15 9.53 -38.17 -16.67
N ALA A 16 9.15 -38.90 -15.62
CA ALA A 16 8.59 -38.28 -14.43
C ALA A 16 9.71 -37.47 -13.75
N ALA A 17 9.88 -36.22 -14.17
CA ALA A 17 10.62 -35.26 -13.38
C ALA A 17 9.79 -35.02 -12.12
N ALA A 18 10.21 -35.66 -11.02
CA ALA A 18 9.71 -35.34 -9.70
C ALA A 18 9.93 -33.83 -9.50
N CYS A 19 8.84 -33.05 -9.54
CA CYS A 19 8.82 -31.73 -8.94
C CYS A 19 9.02 -31.96 -7.45
N THR A 20 10.28 -32.01 -7.02
CA THR A 20 10.60 -31.71 -5.63
C THR A 20 10.04 -30.32 -5.42
N VAL A 21 8.97 -30.24 -4.64
CA VAL A 21 8.47 -28.96 -4.14
C VAL A 21 9.63 -28.41 -3.34
N GLY A 22 10.41 -27.55 -3.99
CA GLY A 22 11.49 -26.85 -3.35
C GLY A 22 10.86 -26.09 -2.20
N THR A 23 11.29 -26.42 -0.98
CA THR A 23 11.19 -25.56 0.19
C THR A 23 12.04 -24.32 -0.08
N GLY A 24 11.55 -23.47 -0.98
CA GLY A 24 12.03 -22.12 -1.24
C GLY A 24 11.39 -21.13 -0.27
N PRO A 25 11.94 -19.91 -0.15
CA PRO A 25 12.16 -19.26 1.11
C PRO A 25 10.87 -18.80 1.82
N ARG A 26 10.96 -18.88 3.16
CA ARG A 26 10.06 -18.36 4.18
C ARG A 26 9.23 -17.17 3.69
N ALA A 27 7.92 -17.23 3.91
CA ALA A 27 7.07 -16.04 3.94
C ALA A 27 7.84 -14.92 4.64
N ALA A 28 8.20 -13.87 3.88
CA ALA A 28 8.75 -12.65 4.44
C ALA A 28 7.79 -12.25 5.56
N GLY A 29 8.31 -12.20 6.78
CA GLY A 29 7.53 -12.33 8.01
C GLY A 29 6.24 -11.54 7.96
N ALA A 30 5.12 -12.21 8.21
CA ALA A 30 3.91 -11.54 8.63
C ALA A 30 4.24 -10.84 9.94
N GLN A 31 4.72 -9.60 9.86
CA GLN A 31 4.89 -8.78 11.05
C GLN A 31 3.49 -8.62 11.63
N GLU A 32 3.35 -9.07 12.88
CA GLU A 32 2.14 -8.90 13.64
C GLU A 32 1.76 -7.41 13.63
N LEU A 33 0.56 -7.12 13.15
CA LEU A 33 0.14 -5.76 12.90
C LEU A 33 -0.27 -5.15 14.23
N GLU A 34 0.58 -4.29 14.78
CA GLU A 34 0.32 -3.58 16.04
C GLU A 34 -1.11 -3.03 16.10
N PRO A 35 -1.85 -3.22 17.20
CA PRO A 35 -3.22 -2.72 17.33
C PRO A 35 -3.30 -1.20 17.08
N ILE A 36 -4.35 -0.77 16.36
CA ILE A 36 -4.59 0.65 16.11
C ILE A 36 -5.52 1.21 17.19
N GLU A 37 -4.97 2.11 18.00
CA GLU A 37 -5.74 2.97 18.89
C GLU A 37 -6.77 3.80 18.09
N GLN A 38 -8.04 3.65 18.42
CA GLN A 38 -9.16 4.30 17.76
C GLN A 38 -9.48 5.66 18.40
N ALA A 39 -10.10 6.57 17.65
CA ALA A 39 -10.56 7.84 18.18
C ALA A 39 -11.75 7.65 19.14
N THR A 40 -11.70 8.27 20.32
CA THR A 40 -12.81 8.26 21.30
C THR A 40 -14.05 8.97 20.75
N THR A 41 -13.85 10.05 20.00
CA THR A 41 -14.92 10.80 19.32
C THR A 41 -14.58 10.93 17.84
N PRO A 42 -14.99 9.96 17.00
CA PRO A 42 -14.68 9.94 15.57
C PRO A 42 -15.20 11.18 14.84
N ASN A 43 -14.28 11.97 14.28
CA ASN A 43 -14.57 13.09 13.36
C ASN A 43 -13.30 13.47 12.57
N ASP A 44 -13.46 14.29 11.53
CA ASP A 44 -12.36 14.68 10.64
C ASP A 44 -11.16 15.28 11.41
N SER A 45 -11.39 16.08 12.46
CA SER A 45 -10.29 16.71 13.22
C SER A 45 -9.49 15.68 14.03
N THR A 46 -10.14 14.68 14.63
CA THR A 46 -9.46 13.59 15.33
C THR A 46 -8.62 12.71 14.40
N PHE A 47 -9.11 12.44 13.18
CA PHE A 47 -8.35 11.65 12.21
C PHE A 47 -7.17 12.41 11.62
N ILE A 48 -7.32 13.72 11.38
CA ILE A 48 -6.20 14.60 11.02
C ILE A 48 -5.17 14.67 12.16
N ALA A 49 -5.61 14.79 13.42
CA ALA A 49 -4.71 14.75 14.57
C ALA A 49 -3.94 13.42 14.64
N ARG A 50 -4.58 12.29 14.31
CA ARG A 50 -3.88 11.01 14.21
C ARG A 50 -2.86 11.00 13.07
N ALA A 51 -3.19 11.53 11.89
CA ALA A 51 -2.23 11.65 10.79
C ALA A 51 -1.01 12.51 11.17
N TYR A 52 -1.20 13.58 11.94
CA TYR A 52 -0.09 14.35 12.48
C TYR A 52 0.77 13.56 13.47
N ARG A 53 0.19 12.69 14.30
CA ARG A 53 0.95 11.80 15.18
C ARG A 53 1.90 10.90 14.38
N GLU A 54 1.39 10.25 13.33
CA GLU A 54 2.21 9.41 12.45
C GLU A 54 3.33 10.20 11.75
N ARG A 55 3.06 11.46 11.37
CA ARG A 55 4.09 12.39 10.86
C ARG A 55 5.17 12.66 11.89
N HIS A 56 4.80 12.93 13.14
CA HIS A 56 5.76 13.23 14.20
C HIS A 56 6.62 12.00 14.49
N GLU A 57 6.02 10.80 14.54
CA GLU A 57 6.73 9.54 14.65
C GLU A 57 7.69 9.31 13.46
N ALA A 58 7.30 9.71 12.23
CA ALA A 58 8.16 9.65 11.04
C ALA A 58 9.37 10.56 11.14
N SER A 59 9.15 11.78 11.60
CA SER A 59 10.21 12.77 11.79
C SER A 59 11.17 12.32 12.90
N ALA A 60 10.63 11.81 14.01
CA ALA A 60 11.42 11.34 15.15
C ALA A 60 12.37 10.19 14.81
N ARG A 61 12.02 9.36 13.82
CA ARG A 61 12.90 8.29 13.30
C ARG A 61 13.80 8.71 12.13
N GLY A 62 13.85 10.00 11.81
CA GLY A 62 14.69 10.55 10.73
C GLY A 62 14.14 10.32 9.31
N ASP A 63 12.85 10.01 9.16
CA ASP A 63 12.19 9.93 7.85
C ASP A 63 11.50 11.25 7.50
N GLN A 64 10.92 11.32 6.30
CA GLN A 64 10.19 12.51 5.84
C GLN A 64 8.96 12.77 6.72
N SER A 65 8.65 14.04 7.01
CA SER A 65 7.59 14.45 7.92
C SER A 65 6.17 14.34 7.34
N TYR A 66 5.75 13.13 6.95
CA TYR A 66 4.42 12.84 6.43
C TYR A 66 3.76 11.70 7.21
N GLY A 67 2.44 11.80 7.39
CA GLY A 67 1.61 10.81 8.06
C GLY A 67 0.22 10.73 7.46
N ALA A 68 -0.37 9.53 7.48
CA ALA A 68 -1.70 9.28 6.94
C ALA A 68 -2.43 8.16 7.68
N VAL A 69 -3.76 8.21 7.65
CA VAL A 69 -4.65 7.16 8.16
C VAL A 69 -5.82 6.91 7.20
N VAL A 70 -6.21 5.64 7.06
CA VAL A 70 -7.40 5.22 6.32
C VAL A 70 -8.50 4.91 7.31
N VAL A 71 -9.69 5.47 7.10
CA VAL A 71 -10.83 5.34 8.00
C VAL A 71 -12.06 4.86 7.25
N ARG A 72 -12.83 3.96 7.85
CA ARG A 72 -14.18 3.60 7.40
C ARG A 72 -15.08 3.46 8.61
N ASP A 73 -16.31 3.95 8.52
CA ASP A 73 -17.32 3.85 9.58
C ASP A 73 -16.81 4.35 10.95
N GLY A 74 -16.04 5.45 10.94
CA GLY A 74 -15.45 6.04 12.14
C GLY A 74 -14.27 5.27 12.74
N ARG A 75 -13.78 4.20 12.07
CA ARG A 75 -12.68 3.36 12.54
C ARG A 75 -11.47 3.47 11.63
N ILE A 76 -10.28 3.63 12.20
CA ILE A 76 -9.02 3.59 11.49
C ILE A 76 -8.72 2.14 11.11
N LEU A 77 -8.69 1.88 9.81
CA LEU A 77 -8.35 0.58 9.21
C LEU A 77 -6.86 0.41 9.03
N GLY A 78 -6.12 1.50 8.78
CA GLY A 78 -4.68 1.48 8.58
C GLY A 78 -4.05 2.84 8.84
N LYS A 79 -2.78 2.82 9.24
CA LYS A 79 -2.02 4.03 9.58
C LYS A 79 -0.57 3.90 9.16
N ALA A 80 0.05 4.99 8.76
CA ALA A 80 1.49 5.03 8.57
C ALA A 80 2.05 6.45 8.57
N GLY A 81 3.29 6.58 9.01
CA GLY A 81 4.17 7.68 8.61
C GLY A 81 5.08 7.28 7.46
N SER A 82 5.70 8.25 6.81
CA SER A 82 6.70 7.99 5.75
C SER A 82 7.76 6.99 6.19
N ARG A 83 8.18 6.14 5.25
CA ARG A 83 9.35 5.26 5.39
C ARG A 83 10.29 5.34 4.18
N VAL A 84 10.26 6.42 3.41
CA VAL A 84 11.08 6.59 2.20
C VAL A 84 12.56 6.43 2.50
N VAL A 85 13.04 7.08 3.57
CA VAL A 85 14.45 7.03 3.95
C VAL A 85 14.79 5.67 4.54
N ARG A 86 13.95 5.18 5.46
CA ARG A 86 14.14 3.91 6.16
C ARG A 86 14.16 2.71 5.21
N ASP A 87 13.16 2.62 4.33
CA ASP A 87 12.96 1.49 3.43
C ASP A 87 13.76 1.67 2.12
N ARG A 88 14.43 2.83 1.92
CA ARG A 88 15.11 3.23 0.68
C ARG A 88 14.22 3.06 -0.57
N ASP A 89 12.94 3.35 -0.41
CA ASP A 89 11.91 3.17 -1.43
C ASP A 89 11.19 4.50 -1.67
N PRO A 90 11.32 5.11 -2.87
CA PRO A 90 10.67 6.37 -3.18
C PRO A 90 9.13 6.28 -3.19
N THR A 91 8.55 5.07 -3.20
CA THR A 91 7.10 4.87 -3.14
C THR A 91 6.56 4.70 -1.72
N SER A 92 7.42 4.64 -0.69
CA SER A 92 7.04 4.42 0.70
C SER A 92 6.55 5.69 1.41
N HIS A 93 5.69 6.44 0.70
CA HIS A 93 4.95 7.59 1.22
C HIS A 93 3.91 7.17 2.26
N ALA A 94 3.58 8.07 3.17
CA ALA A 94 2.64 7.79 4.26
C ALA A 94 1.28 7.26 3.75
N GLU A 95 0.72 7.86 2.70
CA GLU A 95 -0.56 7.44 2.12
C GLU A 95 -0.50 6.04 1.52
N MET A 96 0.56 5.76 0.75
CA MET A 96 0.80 4.45 0.15
C MET A 96 0.87 3.37 1.22
N LEU A 97 1.59 3.65 2.29
CA LEU A 97 1.77 2.74 3.40
C LEU A 97 0.49 2.56 4.22
N ALA A 98 -0.29 3.62 4.45
CA ALA A 98 -1.56 3.53 5.15
C ALA A 98 -2.61 2.71 4.36
N ILE A 99 -2.66 2.86 3.03
CA ILE A 99 -3.48 2.04 2.14
C ILE A 99 -3.05 0.57 2.23
N ARG A 100 -1.75 0.28 2.10
CA ARG A 100 -1.19 -1.07 2.22
C ARG A 100 -1.48 -1.69 3.59
N ASP A 101 -1.37 -0.92 4.67
CA ASP A 101 -1.67 -1.35 6.03
C ASP A 101 -3.16 -1.69 6.19
N ALA A 102 -4.05 -0.83 5.69
CA ALA A 102 -5.50 -1.06 5.75
C ALA A 102 -5.93 -2.32 4.97
N LEU A 103 -5.40 -2.52 3.76
CA LEU A 103 -5.68 -3.72 2.96
C LEU A 103 -5.20 -4.99 3.68
N LYS A 104 -4.00 -4.97 4.27
CA LYS A 104 -3.47 -6.11 5.05
C LYS A 104 -4.32 -6.43 6.27
N ARG A 105 -4.75 -5.41 7.02
CA ARG A 105 -5.56 -5.59 8.25
C ARG A 105 -6.97 -6.07 7.97
N THR A 106 -7.57 -5.61 6.88
CA THR A 106 -8.94 -5.98 6.52
C THR A 106 -9.03 -7.28 5.72
N GLY A 107 -7.94 -7.69 5.06
CA GLY A 107 -7.93 -8.84 4.15
C GLY A 107 -8.77 -8.62 2.88
N HIS A 108 -9.26 -7.41 2.65
CA HIS A 108 -10.03 -7.06 1.46
C HIS A 108 -9.12 -6.62 0.31
N ALA A 109 -9.62 -6.79 -0.92
CA ALA A 109 -8.92 -6.34 -2.12
C ALA A 109 -9.09 -4.83 -2.39
N ASP A 110 -10.10 -4.19 -1.79
CA ASP A 110 -10.38 -2.77 -1.95
C ASP A 110 -10.75 -2.08 -0.63
N LEU A 111 -10.71 -0.75 -0.68
CA LEU A 111 -11.03 0.18 0.39
C LEU A 111 -12.25 1.05 0.03
N LYS A 112 -13.24 0.51 -0.72
CA LYS A 112 -14.47 1.24 -1.08
C LYS A 112 -15.17 1.93 0.08
N GLY A 113 -15.56 3.18 -0.10
CA GLY A 113 -16.24 3.96 0.96
C GLY A 113 -15.34 4.42 2.11
N ALA A 114 -14.05 4.08 2.10
CA ALA A 114 -13.10 4.60 3.08
C ALA A 114 -12.67 6.02 2.74
N VAL A 115 -12.21 6.74 3.77
CA VAL A 115 -11.66 8.09 3.70
C VAL A 115 -10.19 8.05 4.05
N LEU A 116 -9.35 8.68 3.24
CA LEU A 116 -7.92 8.83 3.52
C LEU A 116 -7.65 10.21 4.12
N TYR A 117 -7.11 10.24 5.33
CA TYR A 117 -6.69 11.46 6.02
C TYR A 117 -5.18 11.58 5.99
N SER A 118 -4.65 12.69 5.47
CA SER A 118 -3.21 12.95 5.35
C SER A 118 -2.78 14.19 6.12
N SER A 119 -1.55 14.22 6.62
CA SER A 119 -1.01 15.39 7.33
C SER A 119 -0.87 16.63 6.45
N SER A 120 -0.77 16.43 5.14
CA SER A 120 -0.71 17.47 4.09
C SER A 120 -1.36 16.92 2.84
N ARG A 121 -1.51 17.74 1.80
CA ARG A 121 -2.03 17.27 0.51
C ARG A 121 -1.16 16.13 -0.03
N ALA A 122 -1.80 15.08 -0.52
CA ALA A 122 -1.14 13.92 -1.12
C ALA A 122 -0.57 14.27 -2.51
N CYS A 123 0.52 13.61 -2.90
CA CYS A 123 1.09 13.77 -4.24
C CYS A 123 0.29 12.99 -5.30
N PRO A 124 0.47 13.26 -6.61
CA PRO A 124 -0.27 12.59 -7.68
C PRO A 124 -0.18 11.06 -7.68
N MET A 125 0.96 10.49 -7.27
CA MET A 125 1.13 9.05 -7.12
C MET A 125 0.20 8.48 -6.04
N CYS A 126 0.15 9.13 -4.87
CA CYS A 126 -0.70 8.72 -3.76
C CYS A 126 -2.19 8.92 -4.09
N GLU A 127 -2.56 10.00 -4.78
CA GLU A 127 -3.92 10.23 -5.29
C GLU A 127 -4.35 9.11 -6.25
N ALA A 128 -3.49 8.71 -7.18
CA ALA A 128 -3.77 7.59 -8.09
C ALA A 128 -3.93 6.25 -7.34
N ALA A 129 -3.07 5.97 -6.36
CA ALA A 129 -3.19 4.77 -5.54
C ALA A 129 -4.48 4.75 -4.72
N ALA A 130 -4.88 5.89 -4.15
CA ALA A 130 -6.15 6.04 -3.44
C ALA A 130 -7.34 5.75 -4.37
N TYR A 131 -7.31 6.25 -5.61
CA TYR A 131 -8.31 5.94 -6.63
C TYR A 131 -8.39 4.43 -6.91
N PHE A 132 -7.27 3.76 -7.19
CA PHE A 132 -7.26 2.32 -7.46
C PHE A 132 -7.68 1.47 -6.26
N ALA A 133 -7.41 1.95 -5.05
CA ALA A 133 -7.88 1.31 -3.82
C ALA A 133 -9.37 1.58 -3.54
N GLY A 134 -10.06 2.43 -4.28
CA GLY A 134 -11.48 2.74 -4.07
C GLY A 134 -11.75 3.70 -2.91
N ILE A 135 -10.76 4.50 -2.49
CA ILE A 135 -10.97 5.56 -1.51
C ILE A 135 -12.01 6.55 -2.03
N ALA A 136 -13.06 6.81 -1.24
CA ALA A 136 -14.18 7.64 -1.65
C ALA A 136 -13.94 9.14 -1.42
N ARG A 137 -13.10 9.48 -0.43
CA ARG A 137 -12.83 10.87 -0.04
C ARG A 137 -11.41 10.98 0.52
N MET A 138 -10.77 12.11 0.24
CA MET A 138 -9.48 12.47 0.85
C MET A 138 -9.65 13.76 1.64
N VAL A 139 -9.06 13.80 2.84
CA VAL A 139 -9.04 14.97 3.71
C VAL A 139 -7.60 15.21 4.13
N HIS A 140 -7.15 16.45 4.14
CA HIS A 140 -5.76 16.75 4.48
C HIS A 140 -5.63 17.88 5.50
N GLY A 141 -4.54 17.83 6.25
CA GLY A 141 -4.09 18.90 7.13
C GLY A 141 -3.62 20.13 6.35
N ARG A 142 -2.96 21.05 7.06
CA ARG A 142 -2.43 22.27 6.46
C ARG A 142 -1.42 21.90 5.37
N ALA A 143 -1.52 22.59 4.23
CA ALA A 143 -0.51 22.49 3.18
C ALA A 143 0.87 22.91 3.74
N ARG A 144 1.94 22.34 3.19
CA ARG A 144 3.29 22.85 3.51
C ARG A 144 3.48 24.20 2.83
N ASP A 145 4.33 25.02 3.43
CA ASP A 145 4.62 26.37 2.94
C ASP A 145 5.54 26.34 1.69
N ASP A 146 6.27 25.24 1.48
CA ASP A 146 7.06 24.96 0.27
C ASP A 146 7.06 23.44 -0.01
N ASP A 147 6.62 23.04 -1.21
CA ASP A 147 6.62 21.65 -1.69
C ASP A 147 7.79 21.39 -2.67
N GLY A 148 8.67 22.38 -2.94
CA GLY A 148 9.71 22.30 -3.97
C GLY A 148 9.10 22.13 -5.37
N ALA A 149 9.82 21.54 -6.33
CA ALA A 149 9.30 21.30 -7.70
C ALA A 149 8.92 19.82 -7.96
N PRO A 150 7.71 19.34 -7.61
CA PRO A 150 7.15 18.10 -8.14
C PRO A 150 6.41 18.36 -9.46
N GLN A 151 6.86 17.75 -10.56
CA GLN A 151 6.23 17.92 -11.89
C GLN A 151 5.77 16.60 -12.49
N LEU A 152 4.46 16.50 -12.74
CA LEU A 152 3.89 15.54 -13.67
C LEU A 152 2.83 16.26 -14.52
N ARG A 153 3.13 16.40 -15.83
CA ARG A 153 2.27 16.16 -17.01
C ARG A 153 2.74 16.97 -18.23
N ARG A 154 2.81 16.33 -19.40
CA ARG A 154 1.83 16.58 -20.51
C ARG A 154 1.47 15.24 -21.17
N CYS A 155 0.31 15.27 -21.80
CA CYS A 155 -0.56 14.19 -22.25
C CYS A 155 0.11 12.90 -22.72
#